data_AF-A0A0B1TVJ3-F1
#
_entry.id   AF-A0A0B1TVJ3-F1
#
_cell.length_a   1.000
_cell.length_b   1.000
_cell.length_c   1.000
_cell.angle_alpha   90.00
_cell.angle_beta   90.00
_cell.angle_gamma   90.00
#
_symmetry.space_group_name_H-M   'P 1'
#
loop_
_entity.id
_entity.type
_entity.pdbx_description
1 polymer ?
#
loop_
_entity_poly.entity_id
_entity_poly.type
_entity_poly.pdbx_seq_one_letter_code
_entity_poly.pdbx_strand_id
1 'polypeptide(L)'
;MDRKPLVPFIFIVFAGLLFGLQRIVPQPVFPLFEQLHLGGRSASKTEGGPDVRAKAALPAPRRYIEACRSEAARRMARPDWAGLGREDREAALTQVLILCGADAEYWTMSEAHQKRVAREFAEAFLAPPARPLVDK
;
A
#
# COMPACT_ATOMS: atom_id res chain seq x y z
N MET A 1 -20.07 46.45 30.88
CA MET A 1 -19.39 45.16 31.08
C MET A 1 -20.12 44.12 30.23
N ASP A 2 -19.47 43.53 29.22
CA ASP A 2 -19.70 42.12 28.84
C ASP A 2 -18.64 41.66 27.82
N ARG A 3 -17.38 41.63 28.24
CA ARG A 3 -16.31 40.99 27.46
C ARG A 3 -16.41 39.50 27.72
N LYS A 4 -17.15 38.77 26.87
CA LYS A 4 -17.28 37.30 26.92
C LYS A 4 -15.87 36.66 26.98
N PRO A 5 -15.43 36.16 28.15
CA PRO A 5 -14.09 35.57 28.30
C PRO A 5 -14.03 34.13 27.77
N LEU A 6 -15.12 33.65 27.16
CA LEU A 6 -15.25 32.28 26.65
C LEU A 6 -14.29 31.97 25.51
N VAL A 7 -14.05 32.92 24.59
CA VAL A 7 -13.19 32.69 23.43
C VAL A 7 -11.72 32.45 23.84
N PRO A 8 -11.07 33.30 24.67
CA PRO A 8 -9.71 33.02 25.10
C PRO A 8 -9.62 31.76 25.98
N PHE A 9 -10.66 31.46 26.78
CA PHE A 9 -10.68 30.25 27.61
C PHE A 9 -10.70 28.97 26.76
N ILE A 10 -11.54 28.92 25.73
CA ILE A 10 -11.60 27.78 24.80
C ILE A 10 -10.25 27.60 24.08
N PHE A 11 -9.60 28.69 23.68
CA PHE A 11 -8.27 28.64 23.06
C PHE A 11 -7.21 28.05 23.99
N ILE A 12 -7.20 28.45 25.27
CA ILE A 12 -6.25 27.93 26.26
C ILE A 12 -6.50 26.45 26.53
N VAL A 13 -7.76 26.03 26.67
CA VAL A 13 -8.11 24.62 26.87
C VAL A 13 -7.72 23.77 25.64
N PHE A 14 -7.99 24.26 24.43
CA PHE A 14 -7.63 23.57 23.20
C PHE A 14 -6.10 23.46 23.02
N ALA A 15 -5.36 24.54 23.29
CA ALA A 15 -3.90 24.52 23.26
C ALA A 15 -3.31 23.58 24.32
N GLY A 16 -3.87 23.57 25.53
CA GLY A 16 -3.48 22.64 26.60
C GLY A 16 -3.76 21.18 26.23
N LEU A 17 -4.90 20.90 25.59
CA LEU A 17 -5.25 19.57 25.10
C LEU A 17 -4.27 19.09 24.03
N LEU A 18 -3.93 19.95 23.06
CA LEU A 18 -2.94 19.65 22.02
C LEU A 18 -1.55 19.39 22.62
N PHE A 19 -1.13 20.19 23.60
CA PHE A 19 0.15 19.99 24.30
C PHE A 19 0.17 18.68 25.11
N GLY A 20 -0.94 18.34 25.77
CA GLY A 20 -1.11 17.06 26.47
C GLY A 20 -1.06 15.86 25.52
N LEU A 21 -1.72 15.95 24.37
CA LEU A 21 -1.66 14.93 23.32
C LEU A 21 -0.23 14.75 22.79
N GLN A 22 0.53 15.82 22.63
CA GLN A 22 1.94 15.77 22.22
C GLN A 22 2.84 15.01 23.21
N ARG A 23 2.49 14.96 24.50
CA ARG A 23 3.20 14.20 25.54
C ARG A 23 2.84 12.71 25.56
N ILE A 24 1.68 12.34 25.01
CA ILE A 24 1.16 10.95 25.00
C ILE A 24 1.52 10.24 23.71
N VAL A 25 1.67 10.97 22.59
CA VAL A 25 2.15 10.40 21.33
C VAL A 25 3.68 10.19 21.46
N PRO A 26 4.19 8.95 21.54
CA PRO A 26 5.62 8.73 21.43
C PRO A 26 6.07 9.31 20.10
N GLN A 27 7.03 10.25 20.15
CA GLN A 27 7.64 10.74 18.93
C GLN A 27 8.15 9.52 18.16
N PRO A 28 7.80 9.35 16.88
CA PRO A 28 8.39 8.31 16.09
C PRO A 28 9.85 8.70 15.88
N VAL A 29 10.72 8.21 16.77
CA VAL A 29 12.15 8.19 16.55
C VAL A 29 12.33 7.18 15.42
N PHE A 30 12.31 7.67 14.18
CA PHE A 30 12.71 6.89 13.03
C PHE A 30 14.25 6.83 13.07
N PRO A 31 14.88 5.68 13.36
CA PRO A 31 16.34 5.57 13.37
C PRO A 31 16.93 5.52 11.94
N LEU A 32 16.26 6.15 10.96
CA LEU A 32 16.66 6.15 9.55
C LEU A 32 17.47 7.38 9.14
N PHE A 33 17.60 8.39 10.02
CA PHE A 33 18.29 9.64 9.68
C PHE A 33 19.64 9.87 10.37
N GLU A 34 20.07 9.00 11.30
CA GLU A 34 21.38 9.16 11.95
C GLU A 34 22.58 8.83 11.04
N GLN A 35 22.37 8.18 9.88
CA GLN A 35 23.45 7.87 8.94
C GLN A 35 23.51 8.77 7.70
N LEU A 36 22.66 9.79 7.59
CA LEU A 36 22.72 10.75 6.49
C LEU A 36 23.69 11.91 6.71
N HIS A 37 24.51 11.84 7.78
CA HIS A 37 25.60 12.77 7.97
C HIS A 37 26.87 12.29 7.28
N LEU A 38 27.25 13.09 6.28
CA LEU A 38 28.57 13.24 5.66
C LEU A 38 29.06 12.11 4.73
N GLY A 39 28.93 12.39 3.44
CA GLY A 39 30.12 12.61 2.62
C GLY A 39 30.95 11.38 2.25
N GLY A 40 30.80 10.97 0.99
CA GLY A 40 31.95 10.59 0.16
C GLY A 40 32.61 9.24 0.44
N ARG A 41 32.47 8.33 -0.53
CA ARG A 41 33.39 7.21 -0.85
C ARG A 41 34.03 6.49 0.34
N SER A 42 33.57 5.28 0.62
CA SER A 42 34.49 4.17 0.87
C SER A 42 33.80 2.83 0.67
N ALA A 43 34.53 1.94 0.00
CA ALA A 43 34.21 0.55 -0.16
C ALA A 43 34.30 -0.18 1.19
N SER A 44 33.49 -1.21 1.38
CA SER A 44 33.94 -2.60 1.27
C SER A 44 32.92 -3.57 1.89
N LYS A 45 32.94 -4.79 1.36
CA LYS A 45 32.35 -6.00 1.93
C LYS A 45 32.59 -6.05 3.44
N THR A 46 31.62 -6.60 4.20
CA THR A 46 31.78 -7.80 5.07
C THR A 46 30.52 -7.98 5.94
N GLU A 47 29.99 -9.21 5.89
CA GLU A 47 29.19 -9.93 6.90
C GLU A 47 27.83 -9.40 7.41
N GLY A 48 26.83 -10.27 7.24
CA GLY A 48 25.97 -10.64 8.38
C GLY A 48 24.67 -9.88 8.57
N GLY A 49 23.98 -9.48 7.50
CA GLY A 49 22.53 -9.24 7.57
C GLY A 49 21.77 -10.49 7.13
N PRO A 50 20.62 -10.86 7.72
CA PRO A 50 19.78 -11.90 7.15
C PRO A 50 19.52 -11.52 5.70
N ASP A 51 19.65 -12.47 4.77
CA ASP A 51 19.35 -12.26 3.35
C ASP A 51 17.89 -11.80 3.18
N VAL A 52 17.63 -10.50 3.36
CA VAL A 52 16.30 -9.87 3.18
C VAL A 52 15.91 -9.86 1.69
N ARG A 53 16.81 -10.32 0.82
CA ARG A 53 16.56 -10.51 -0.60
C ARG A 53 16.37 -11.98 -0.92
N ALA A 54 15.45 -12.64 -0.21
CA ALA A 54 14.83 -13.84 -0.77
C ALA A 54 14.24 -13.43 -2.13
N LYS A 55 14.89 -13.87 -3.22
CA LYS A 55 14.34 -13.68 -4.57
C LYS A 55 12.91 -14.20 -4.53
N ALA A 56 11.95 -13.34 -4.89
CA ALA A 56 10.56 -13.74 -4.94
C ALA A 56 10.46 -15.03 -5.77
N ALA A 57 9.96 -16.09 -5.15
CA ALA A 57 9.91 -17.43 -5.76
C ALA A 57 9.01 -17.47 -7.00
N LEU A 58 8.13 -16.48 -7.16
CA LEU A 58 7.21 -16.33 -8.27
C LEU A 58 7.34 -14.93 -8.90
N PRO A 59 7.38 -14.83 -10.23
CA PRO A 59 7.43 -13.54 -10.91
C PRO A 59 6.14 -12.74 -10.66
N ALA A 60 6.25 -11.42 -10.59
CA ALA A 60 5.10 -10.54 -10.75
C ALA A 60 4.46 -10.77 -12.14
N PRO A 61 3.13 -10.75 -12.27
CA PRO A 61 2.12 -10.46 -11.24
C PRO A 61 1.60 -11.70 -10.48
N ARG A 62 2.07 -12.92 -10.79
CA ARG A 62 1.51 -14.18 -10.23
C ARG A 62 1.52 -14.21 -8.71
N ARG A 63 2.61 -13.75 -8.09
CA ARG A 63 2.69 -13.65 -6.62
C ARG A 63 1.59 -12.79 -6.02
N TYR A 64 1.23 -11.68 -6.69
CA TYR A 64 0.22 -10.76 -6.19
C TYR A 64 -1.18 -11.35 -6.36
N ILE A 65 -1.41 -12.07 -7.46
CA ILE A 65 -2.67 -12.78 -7.71
C ILE A 65 -2.93 -13.82 -6.63
N GLU A 66 -1.90 -14.58 -6.22
CA GLU A 66 -2.01 -15.56 -5.15
C GLU A 66 -2.24 -14.89 -3.78
N ALA A 67 -1.46 -13.86 -3.46
CA ALA A 67 -1.58 -13.13 -2.19
C ALA A 67 -2.94 -12.44 -2.03
N CYS A 68 -3.52 -11.89 -3.10
CA CYS A 68 -4.75 -11.10 -3.07
C CYS A 68 -6.00 -11.85 -3.55
N ARG A 69 -5.92 -13.17 -3.77
CA ARG A 69 -7.03 -13.95 -4.37
C ARG A 69 -8.32 -13.81 -3.56
N SER A 70 -8.24 -13.87 -2.24
CA SER A 70 -9.42 -13.86 -1.37
C SER A 70 -10.08 -12.48 -1.35
N GLU A 71 -9.28 -11.43 -1.34
CA GLU A 71 -9.67 -10.02 -1.34
C GLU A 71 -10.30 -9.64 -2.67
N ALA A 72 -9.69 -10.09 -3.78
CA ALA A 72 -10.25 -9.92 -5.11
C ALA A 72 -11.62 -10.62 -5.20
N ALA A 73 -11.74 -11.87 -4.75
CA ALA A 73 -13.02 -12.58 -4.71
C ALA A 73 -14.07 -11.83 -3.86
N ARG A 74 -13.71 -11.33 -2.68
CA ARG A 74 -14.59 -10.50 -1.84
C ARG A 74 -15.01 -9.21 -2.55
N ARG A 75 -14.09 -8.56 -3.28
CA ARG A 75 -14.40 -7.33 -4.04
C ARG A 75 -15.39 -7.59 -5.17
N MET A 76 -15.22 -8.71 -5.88
CA MET A 76 -16.09 -9.13 -6.99
C MET A 76 -17.46 -9.64 -6.53
N ALA A 77 -17.57 -10.13 -5.30
CA ALA A 77 -18.83 -10.57 -4.70
C ALA A 77 -19.72 -9.42 -4.23
N ARG A 78 -19.26 -8.17 -4.29
CA ARG A 78 -20.06 -7.02 -3.84
C ARG A 78 -21.27 -6.79 -4.75
N PRO A 79 -22.42 -6.34 -4.21
CA PRO A 79 -23.62 -6.10 -5.02
C PRO A 79 -23.43 -5.08 -6.15
N ASP A 80 -22.57 -4.07 -5.95
CA ASP A 80 -22.27 -3.06 -6.98
C ASP A 80 -21.47 -3.61 -8.15
N TRP A 81 -20.79 -4.75 -8.00
CA TRP A 81 -19.82 -5.26 -8.98
C TRP A 81 -20.43 -5.48 -10.37
N ALA A 82 -21.64 -6.05 -10.41
CA ALA A 82 -22.35 -6.33 -11.66
C ALA A 82 -22.66 -5.04 -12.45
N GLY A 83 -22.87 -3.91 -11.75
CA GLY A 83 -23.15 -2.61 -12.36
C GLY A 83 -21.91 -1.83 -12.82
N LEU A 84 -20.71 -2.26 -12.42
CA LEU A 84 -19.47 -1.58 -12.81
C LEU A 84 -19.08 -1.89 -14.26
N GLY A 85 -18.62 -0.86 -14.98
CA GLY A 85 -17.99 -1.01 -16.29
C GLY A 85 -16.64 -1.74 -16.20
N ARG A 86 -16.08 -2.15 -17.36
CA ARG A 86 -14.81 -2.88 -17.39
C ARG A 86 -13.66 -2.07 -16.78
N GLU A 87 -13.58 -0.79 -17.12
CA GLU A 87 -12.55 0.13 -16.59
C GLU A 87 -12.68 0.31 -15.07
N ASP A 88 -13.90 0.46 -14.55
CA ASP A 88 -14.15 0.58 -13.12
C ASP A 88 -13.81 -0.70 -12.36
N ARG A 89 -14.07 -1.88 -12.96
CA ARG A 89 -13.68 -3.18 -12.39
C ARG A 89 -12.16 -3.34 -12.35
N GLU A 90 -11.45 -2.89 -13.38
CA GLU A 90 -9.99 -2.87 -13.41
C GLU A 90 -9.41 -1.94 -12.34
N ALA A 91 -9.96 -0.73 -12.21
CA ALA A 91 -9.56 0.22 -11.17
C ALA A 91 -9.81 -0.34 -9.76
N ALA A 92 -10.97 -0.97 -9.54
CA ALA A 92 -11.32 -1.61 -8.27
C ALA A 92 -10.37 -2.77 -7.91
N LEU A 93 -9.95 -3.58 -8.89
CA LEU A 93 -8.97 -4.65 -8.67
C LEU A 93 -7.56 -4.08 -8.45
N THR A 94 -7.20 -3.00 -9.13
CA THR A 94 -5.93 -2.31 -8.88
C THR A 94 -5.84 -1.78 -7.45
N GLN A 95 -6.95 -1.28 -6.89
CA GLN A 95 -7.00 -0.92 -5.47
C GLN A 95 -6.75 -2.11 -4.55
N VAL A 96 -7.30 -3.28 -4.88
CA VAL A 96 -7.03 -4.52 -4.14
C VAL A 96 -5.53 -4.85 -4.16
N LEU A 97 -4.89 -4.80 -5.34
CA LEU A 97 -3.44 -4.99 -5.47
C LEU A 97 -2.66 -4.08 -4.52
N ILE A 98 -3.00 -2.79 -4.48
CA ILE A 98 -2.32 -1.81 -3.62
C ILE A 98 -2.45 -2.16 -2.13
N LEU A 99 -3.60 -2.71 -1.71
CA LEU A 99 -3.89 -2.97 -0.30
C LEU A 99 -3.31 -4.28 0.25
N CYS A 100 -3.21 -5.33 -0.56
CA CYS A 100 -2.77 -6.66 -0.09
C CYS A 100 -1.55 -7.24 -0.81
N GLY A 101 -1.18 -6.70 -1.98
CA GLY A 101 -0.18 -7.33 -2.86
C GLY A 101 1.04 -6.46 -3.11
N ALA A 102 0.91 -5.13 -3.05
CA ALA A 102 1.99 -4.21 -3.33
C ALA A 102 3.09 -4.30 -2.25
N ASP A 103 4.16 -5.01 -2.60
CA ASP A 103 5.37 -5.10 -1.81
C ASP A 103 6.35 -3.96 -2.13
N ALA A 104 7.49 -3.93 -1.44
CA ALA A 104 8.53 -2.93 -1.69
C ALA A 104 9.01 -2.93 -3.15
N GLU A 105 8.99 -4.08 -3.82
CA GLU A 105 9.41 -4.19 -5.22
C GLU A 105 8.44 -3.44 -6.15
N TYR A 106 7.13 -3.59 -5.96
CA TYR A 106 6.11 -2.83 -6.68
C TYR A 106 6.36 -1.31 -6.61
N TRP A 107 6.64 -0.79 -5.41
CA TRP A 107 6.85 0.65 -5.21
C TRP A 107 8.17 1.16 -5.79
N THR A 108 9.17 0.29 -5.96
CA THR A 108 10.45 0.65 -6.60
C THR A 108 10.42 0.60 -8.13
N MET A 109 9.35 0.06 -8.74
CA MET A 109 9.17 0.02 -10.19
C MET A 109 8.87 1.41 -10.76
N SER A 110 9.13 1.62 -12.05
CA SER A 110 8.67 2.82 -12.74
C SER A 110 7.15 2.85 -12.85
N GLU A 111 6.55 4.04 -12.94
CA GLU A 111 5.10 4.21 -13.03
C GLU A 111 4.50 3.44 -14.22
N ALA A 112 5.18 3.45 -15.37
CA ALA A 112 4.75 2.71 -16.56
C ALA A 112 4.74 1.18 -16.31
N HIS A 113 5.67 0.69 -15.50
CA HIS A 113 5.75 -0.72 -15.14
C HIS A 113 4.71 -1.09 -14.08
N GLN A 114 4.48 -0.23 -13.08
CA GLN A 114 3.40 -0.39 -12.10
C GLN A 114 2.03 -0.48 -12.77
N LYS A 115 1.74 0.43 -13.71
CA LYS A 115 0.51 0.41 -14.51
C LYS A 115 0.33 -0.89 -15.29
N ARG A 116 1.40 -1.40 -15.90
CA ARG A 116 1.37 -2.68 -16.62
C ARG A 116 1.04 -3.85 -15.67
N VAL A 117 1.74 -3.93 -14.54
CA VAL A 117 1.53 -4.97 -13.52
C VAL A 117 0.12 -4.92 -12.95
N ALA A 118 -0.41 -3.72 -12.66
CA ALA A 118 -1.78 -3.53 -12.18
C ALA A 118 -2.83 -4.02 -13.19
N ARG A 119 -2.62 -3.71 -14.46
CA ARG A 119 -3.49 -4.18 -15.55
C ARG A 119 -3.44 -5.69 -15.71
N GLU A 120 -2.25 -6.29 -15.75
CA GLU A 120 -2.09 -7.75 -15.85
C GLU A 120 -2.70 -8.47 -14.64
N PHE A 121 -2.56 -7.89 -13.44
CA PHE A 121 -3.23 -8.38 -12.23
C PHE A 121 -4.74 -8.38 -12.38
N ALA A 122 -5.35 -7.26 -12.80
CA ALA A 122 -6.78 -7.15 -12.97
C ALA A 122 -7.31 -8.09 -14.08
N GLU A 123 -6.60 -8.17 -15.20
CA GLU A 123 -6.93 -9.07 -16.32
C GLU A 123 -6.98 -10.53 -15.88
N ALA A 124 -6.13 -10.96 -14.94
CA ALA A 124 -6.14 -12.33 -14.42
C ALA A 124 -7.44 -12.71 -13.69
N PHE A 125 -8.17 -11.75 -13.12
CA PHE A 125 -9.47 -11.99 -12.47
C PHE A 125 -10.66 -11.71 -13.38
N LEU A 126 -10.50 -10.80 -14.36
CA LEU A 126 -11.55 -10.44 -15.30
C LEU A 126 -11.63 -11.38 -16.51
N ALA A 127 -10.57 -12.13 -16.80
CA ALA A 127 -10.58 -13.12 -17.87
C ALA A 127 -11.67 -14.17 -17.60
N PRO A 128 -12.50 -14.52 -18.60
CA PRO A 128 -13.47 -15.59 -18.43
C PRO A 128 -12.72 -16.88 -18.08
N PRO A 129 -13.24 -17.72 -17.17
CA PRO A 129 -12.64 -19.02 -16.91
C PRO A 129 -12.56 -19.77 -18.24
N ALA A 130 -11.38 -20.31 -18.56
CA ALA A 130 -11.17 -21.10 -19.76
C ALA A 130 -12.32 -22.12 -19.86
N ARG A 131 -13.10 -22.06 -20.95
CA ARG A 131 -14.18 -23.02 -21.16
C ARG A 131 -13.57 -24.41 -21.07
N PRO A 132 -14.14 -25.35 -20.29
CA PRO A 132 -13.70 -26.73 -20.39
C PRO A 132 -13.87 -27.16 -21.84
N LEU A 133 -12.81 -27.71 -22.43
CA LEU A 133 -12.89 -28.45 -23.68
C LEU A 133 -13.87 -29.59 -23.44
N VAL A 134 -15.12 -29.39 -23.85
CA VAL A 134 -16.11 -30.45 -23.93
C VAL A 134 -15.72 -31.25 -25.16
N ASP A 135 -14.92 -32.31 -24.95
CA ASP A 135 -14.73 -33.35 -25.97
C ASP A 135 -16.11 -33.92 -26.34
N LYS A 136 -16.43 -33.87 -27.63
CA LYS A 136 -17.59 -34.51 -28.24
C LYS A 136 -17.19 -35.88 -28.78
#